data_AF-A0A6S6Y132-F1
#
_entry.id   AF-A0A6S6Y132-F1
#
_cell.length_a   1.000
_cell.length_b   1.000
_cell.length_c   1.000
_cell.angle_alpha   90.00
_cell.angle_beta   90.00
_cell.angle_gamma   90.00
#
_symmetry.space_group_name_H-M   'P 1'
#
loop_
_entity.id
_entity.type
_entity.pdbx_description
1 polymer ?
#
loop_
_entity_poly.entity_id
_entity_poly.type
_entity_poly.pdbx_seq_one_letter_code
_entity_poly.pdbx_strand_id
1 'polypeptide(L)'
;MQYEYAGAPVDPGRGFSGRILRVFEVGHALEDLAVRWLRMAGFELHNQKANGGQFGFSVAGGRIKGHVDRIITAAPPELGLSFPMLWECKTMADKHWKACVKSGVAVTKPVYAAQMATYQAYMEGSVEGISRNPALFTAINKDTQELWFELVPFDAGLAQKMSDRAVRVIQATEAGELLPRGFAEASHFECKFCSYAQRCWGGV
;
A
#
# COMPACT_ATOMS: atom_id res chain seq x y z
N MET A 1 -9.97 2.92 -10.05
CA MET A 1 -10.05 3.98 -9.03
C MET A 1 -11.36 4.76 -9.10
N GLN A 2 -11.69 5.57 -10.12
CA GLN A 2 -12.98 6.29 -10.10
C GLN A 2 -14.21 5.36 -10.23
N TYR A 3 -14.22 4.45 -11.20
CA TYR A 3 -15.30 3.46 -11.34
C TYR A 3 -15.52 2.63 -10.07
N GLU A 4 -14.42 2.21 -9.46
CA GLU A 4 -14.43 1.47 -8.20
C GLU A 4 -14.97 2.30 -7.04
N TYR A 5 -14.54 3.57 -6.93
CA TYR A 5 -15.06 4.52 -5.94
C TYR A 5 -16.56 4.80 -6.12
N ALA A 6 -17.01 4.91 -7.37
CA ALA A 6 -18.42 5.08 -7.71
C ALA A 6 -19.27 3.80 -7.55
N GLY A 7 -18.67 2.67 -7.17
CA GLY A 7 -19.36 1.39 -7.03
C GLY A 7 -19.85 0.80 -8.34
N ALA A 8 -19.25 1.18 -9.48
CA ALA A 8 -19.59 0.61 -10.77
C ALA A 8 -19.24 -0.89 -10.80
N PRO A 9 -20.07 -1.75 -11.43
CA PRO A 9 -19.74 -3.15 -11.58
C PRO A 9 -18.51 -3.32 -12.48
N VAL A 10 -17.65 -4.26 -12.12
CA VAL A 10 -16.54 -4.70 -12.99
C VAL A 10 -17.10 -5.35 -14.26
N ASP A 11 -16.33 -5.32 -15.35
CA ASP A 11 -16.71 -5.96 -16.60
C ASP A 11 -16.89 -7.49 -16.40
N PRO A 12 -17.74 -8.16 -17.20
CA PRO A 12 -17.96 -9.60 -17.11
C PRO A 12 -16.63 -10.38 -17.14
N GLY A 13 -16.46 -11.29 -16.18
CA GLY A 13 -15.25 -12.11 -16.05
C GLY A 13 -14.01 -11.39 -15.49
N ARG A 14 -14.11 -10.10 -15.11
CA ARG A 14 -13.00 -9.32 -14.52
C ARG A 14 -12.99 -9.24 -13.00
N GLY A 15 -13.87 -9.99 -12.33
CA GLY A 15 -13.84 -10.17 -10.88
C GLY A 15 -12.61 -10.95 -10.39
N PHE A 16 -12.42 -11.02 -9.07
CA PHE A 16 -11.30 -11.79 -8.51
C PHE A 16 -11.47 -13.29 -8.80
N SER A 17 -10.43 -13.89 -9.37
CA SER A 17 -10.35 -15.34 -9.52
C SER A 17 -10.03 -16.02 -8.19
N GLY A 18 -10.41 -17.29 -8.03
CA GLY A 18 -10.04 -18.07 -6.85
C GLY A 18 -8.52 -18.18 -6.64
N ARG A 19 -7.73 -18.09 -7.73
CA ARG A 19 -6.26 -17.99 -7.64
C ARG A 19 -5.83 -16.71 -6.93
N ILE A 20 -6.41 -15.56 -7.27
CA ILE A 20 -6.08 -14.27 -6.64
C ILE A 20 -6.45 -14.29 -5.15
N LEU A 21 -7.59 -14.87 -4.79
CA LEU A 21 -7.99 -14.99 -3.39
C LEU A 21 -6.97 -15.79 -2.56
N ARG A 22 -6.49 -16.93 -3.08
CA ARG A 22 -5.40 -17.69 -2.43
C ARG A 22 -4.10 -16.89 -2.34
N VAL A 23 -3.79 -16.05 -3.31
CA VAL A 23 -2.60 -15.18 -3.28
C VAL A 23 -2.69 -14.18 -2.12
N PHE A 24 -3.87 -13.64 -1.83
CA PHE A 24 -4.10 -12.76 -0.69
C PHE A 24 -3.97 -13.52 0.64
N GLU A 25 -4.59 -14.69 0.75
CA GLU A 25 -4.54 -15.52 1.95
C GLU A 25 -3.11 -15.96 2.32
N VAL A 26 -2.34 -16.41 1.33
CA VAL A 26 -0.90 -16.69 1.52
C VAL A 26 -0.14 -15.44 1.92
N GLY A 27 -0.53 -14.27 1.40
CA GLY A 27 0.03 -12.98 1.81
C GLY A 27 -0.13 -12.73 3.30
N HIS A 28 -1.35 -12.89 3.83
CA HIS A 28 -1.63 -12.71 5.27
C HIS A 28 -0.85 -13.71 6.13
N ALA A 29 -0.81 -14.99 5.76
CA ALA A 29 -0.07 -16.01 6.51
C ALA A 29 1.43 -15.70 6.60
N LEU A 30 2.02 -15.16 5.53
CA LEU A 30 3.43 -14.78 5.50
C LEU A 30 3.70 -13.47 6.25
N GLU A 31 2.75 -12.52 6.27
CA GLU A 31 2.85 -11.33 7.13
C GLU A 31 2.91 -11.73 8.61
N ASP A 32 2.03 -12.64 9.06
CA ASP A 32 2.03 -13.13 10.45
C ASP A 32 3.34 -13.84 10.83
N LEU A 33 3.96 -14.54 9.87
CA LEU A 33 5.29 -15.13 10.05
C LEU A 33 6.37 -14.05 10.16
N ALA A 34 6.36 -13.02 9.31
CA ALA A 34 7.31 -11.93 9.38
C ALA A 34 7.23 -11.15 10.69
N VAL A 35 6.02 -10.87 11.20
CA VAL A 35 5.84 -10.27 12.54
C VAL A 35 6.49 -11.13 13.62
N ARG A 36 6.30 -12.44 13.56
CA ARG A 36 6.88 -13.39 14.53
C ARG A 36 8.41 -13.37 14.47
N TRP A 37 8.99 -13.41 13.28
CA TRP A 37 10.44 -13.37 13.09
C TRP A 37 11.05 -12.06 13.58
N LEU A 38 10.42 -10.92 13.27
CA LEU A 38 10.87 -9.62 13.78
C LEU A 38 10.83 -9.56 15.31
N ARG A 39 9.76 -10.08 15.94
CA ARG A 39 9.68 -10.18 17.41
C ARG A 39 10.77 -11.07 17.98
N MET A 40 11.04 -12.22 17.36
CA MET A 40 12.15 -13.10 17.76
C MET A 40 13.51 -12.43 17.61
N ALA A 41 13.64 -11.49 16.66
CA ALA A 41 14.83 -10.67 16.47
C ALA A 41 14.87 -9.43 17.40
N GLY A 42 13.95 -9.30 18.36
CA GLY A 42 13.96 -8.23 19.36
C GLY A 42 13.23 -6.93 18.95
N PHE A 43 12.44 -6.94 17.86
CA PHE A 43 11.62 -5.80 17.50
C PHE A 43 10.31 -5.75 18.30
N GLU A 44 9.90 -4.55 18.70
CA GLU A 44 8.59 -4.28 19.28
C GLU A 44 7.61 -3.80 18.20
N LEU A 45 6.59 -4.62 17.89
CA LEU A 45 5.58 -4.32 16.87
C LEU A 45 4.18 -4.23 17.47
N HIS A 46 3.48 -3.14 17.14
CA HIS A 46 2.12 -2.85 17.58
C HIS A 46 1.14 -2.83 16.40
N ASN A 47 -0.01 -3.49 16.55
CA ASN A 47 -1.14 -3.45 15.60
C ASN A 47 -2.35 -2.68 16.14
N GLN A 48 -2.28 -2.22 17.38
CA GLN A 48 -3.34 -1.47 18.04
C GLN A 48 -2.77 -0.28 18.80
N LYS A 49 -3.55 0.81 18.83
CA LYS A 49 -3.25 1.98 19.67
C LYS A 49 -3.43 1.65 21.15
N ALA A 50 -2.76 2.39 22.02
CA ALA A 50 -2.86 2.20 23.47
C ALA A 50 -4.29 2.35 24.02
N ASN A 51 -5.16 3.10 23.33
CA ASN A 51 -6.57 3.31 23.68
C ASN A 51 -7.54 2.32 23.00
N GLY A 52 -7.02 1.27 22.34
CA GLY A 52 -7.81 0.33 21.55
C GLY A 52 -8.06 0.82 20.11
N GLY A 53 -8.23 -0.14 19.19
CA GLY A 53 -8.44 0.12 17.76
C GLY A 53 -7.18 -0.06 16.91
N GLN A 54 -7.37 -0.39 15.63
CA GLN A 54 -6.28 -0.62 14.67
C GLN A 54 -5.54 0.69 14.35
N PHE A 55 -4.24 0.59 14.04
CA PHE A 55 -3.53 1.70 13.42
C PHE A 55 -4.08 1.96 12.03
N GLY A 56 -4.58 3.18 11.83
CA GLY A 56 -5.18 3.61 10.58
C GLY A 56 -5.70 5.03 10.70
N PHE A 57 -6.13 5.54 9.56
CA PHE A 57 -6.69 6.88 9.43
C PHE A 57 -8.00 6.82 8.63
N SER A 58 -8.85 7.81 8.87
CA SER A 58 -10.10 8.00 8.16
C SER A 58 -10.33 9.51 8.04
N VAL A 59 -10.26 10.04 6.83
CA VAL A 59 -10.39 11.47 6.53
C VAL A 59 -11.42 11.68 5.42
N ALA A 60 -11.72 12.95 5.13
CA ALA A 60 -12.75 13.33 4.17
C ALA A 60 -14.11 12.64 4.45
N GLY A 61 -14.55 12.58 5.71
CA GLY A 61 -15.79 11.89 6.08
C GLY A 61 -15.77 10.38 5.87
N GLY A 62 -14.59 9.74 5.93
CA GLY A 62 -14.43 8.30 5.74
C GLY A 62 -14.27 7.84 4.30
N ARG A 63 -14.23 8.77 3.35
CA ARG A 63 -14.00 8.49 1.91
C ARG A 63 -12.56 8.12 1.61
N ILE A 64 -11.61 8.59 2.42
CA ILE A 64 -10.20 8.20 2.33
C ILE A 64 -9.83 7.55 3.66
N LYS A 65 -9.41 6.28 3.60
CA LYS A 65 -9.02 5.51 4.77
C LYS A 65 -7.93 4.52 4.43
N GLY A 66 -7.14 4.15 5.42
CA GLY A 66 -6.08 3.15 5.30
C GLY A 66 -5.81 2.48 6.64
N HIS A 67 -5.39 1.22 6.57
CA HIS A 67 -4.95 0.44 7.71
C HIS A 67 -3.47 0.17 7.56
N VAL A 68 -2.72 0.46 8.61
CA VAL A 68 -1.29 0.18 8.69
C VAL A 68 -1.11 -1.27 9.13
N ASP A 69 -0.14 -1.99 8.53
CA ASP A 69 0.19 -3.33 8.99
C ASP A 69 0.65 -3.28 10.45
N ARG A 70 1.80 -2.67 10.76
CA ARG A 70 2.28 -2.47 12.15
C ARG A 70 3.04 -1.15 12.32
N ILE A 71 3.16 -0.73 13.58
CA ILE A 71 4.09 0.31 14.02
C ILE A 71 5.21 -0.33 14.82
N ILE A 72 6.46 0.02 14.54
CA ILE A 72 7.64 -0.39 15.29
C ILE A 72 8.04 0.73 16.25
N THR A 73 8.21 0.40 17.52
CA THR A 73 8.55 1.36 18.59
C THR A 73 9.93 1.13 19.19
N ALA A 74 10.48 -0.07 19.03
CA ALA A 74 11.83 -0.40 19.46
C ALA A 74 12.39 -1.57 18.63
N ALA A 75 13.72 -1.67 18.62
CA ALA A 75 14.50 -2.78 18.09
C ALA A 75 15.84 -2.85 18.83
N PRO A 76 16.66 -3.90 18.63
CA PRO A 76 17.98 -3.98 19.25
C PRO A 76 18.85 -2.74 18.97
N PRO A 77 19.46 -2.11 20.00
CA PRO A 77 20.18 -0.84 19.86
C PRO A 77 21.31 -0.85 18.83
N GLU A 78 21.94 -2.01 18.62
CA GLU A 78 23.02 -2.22 17.65
C GLU A 78 22.61 -1.96 16.20
N LEU A 79 21.30 -1.92 15.90
CA LEU A 79 20.79 -1.59 14.57
C LEU A 79 20.76 -0.08 14.28
N GLY A 80 20.92 0.77 15.29
CA GLY A 80 20.97 2.23 15.11
C GLY A 80 19.72 2.84 14.49
N LEU A 81 18.55 2.21 14.69
CA LEU A 81 17.27 2.65 14.13
C LEU A 81 16.62 3.75 14.99
N SER A 82 15.75 4.54 14.37
CA SER A 82 14.95 5.58 15.01
C SER A 82 13.46 5.25 14.95
N PHE A 83 12.70 5.65 15.97
CA PHE A 83 11.31 5.24 16.17
C PHE A 83 10.41 6.45 16.43
N PRO A 84 9.08 6.35 16.24
CA PRO A 84 8.35 5.20 15.69
C PRO A 84 8.53 5.05 14.17
N MET A 85 8.51 3.82 13.67
CA MET A 85 8.54 3.51 12.24
C MET A 85 7.24 2.85 11.79
N LEU A 86 6.78 3.22 10.59
CA LEU A 86 5.78 2.43 9.86
C LEU A 86 6.43 1.12 9.42
N TRP A 87 5.76 -0.01 9.58
CA TRP A 87 6.16 -1.27 8.95
C TRP A 87 5.14 -1.68 7.90
N GLU A 88 5.61 -2.02 6.71
CA GLU A 88 4.81 -2.50 5.58
C GLU A 88 5.41 -3.80 5.05
N CYS A 89 4.60 -4.85 4.97
CA CYS A 89 5.05 -6.17 4.52
C CYS A 89 4.40 -6.56 3.20
N LYS A 90 5.22 -7.00 2.24
CA LYS A 90 4.76 -7.53 0.95
C LYS A 90 5.40 -8.86 0.64
N THR A 91 4.62 -9.69 -0.02
CA THR A 91 5.08 -10.95 -0.59
C THR A 91 5.04 -10.82 -2.11
N MET A 92 6.09 -11.25 -2.79
CA MET A 92 6.18 -11.07 -4.25
C MET A 92 6.93 -12.19 -4.92
N ALA A 93 6.63 -12.41 -6.21
CA ALA A 93 7.35 -13.36 -7.03
C ALA A 93 8.82 -12.94 -7.20
N ASP A 94 9.71 -13.90 -7.40
CA ASP A 94 11.16 -13.75 -7.48
C ASP A 94 11.60 -12.60 -8.40
N LYS A 95 11.01 -12.50 -9.61
CA LYS A 95 11.30 -11.41 -10.56
C LYS A 95 11.10 -10.03 -9.95
N HIS A 96 10.03 -9.84 -9.19
CA HIS A 96 9.73 -8.56 -8.54
C HIS A 96 10.59 -8.35 -7.31
N TRP A 97 10.84 -9.41 -6.54
CA TRP A 97 11.71 -9.35 -5.37
C TRP A 97 13.13 -8.92 -5.75
N LYS A 98 13.73 -9.57 -6.75
CA LYS A 98 15.06 -9.21 -7.27
C LYS A 98 15.13 -7.79 -7.79
N ALA A 99 14.06 -7.29 -8.41
CA ALA A 99 13.99 -5.91 -8.83
C ALA A 99 14.03 -4.95 -7.63
N CYS A 100 13.25 -5.22 -6.58
CA CYS A 100 13.27 -4.43 -5.35
C CYS A 100 14.66 -4.46 -4.70
N VAL A 101 15.28 -5.62 -4.54
CA VAL A 101 16.66 -5.75 -4.01
C VAL A 101 17.66 -4.91 -4.81
N LYS A 102 17.54 -4.91 -6.15
CA LYS A 102 18.45 -4.19 -7.03
C LYS A 102 18.25 -2.68 -7.02
N SER A 103 17.02 -2.19 -6.88
CA SER A 103 16.68 -0.81 -7.24
C SER A 103 15.76 -0.09 -6.26
N GLY A 104 15.40 -0.70 -5.14
CA GLY A 104 14.50 -0.12 -4.15
C GLY A 104 13.02 -0.26 -4.50
N VAL A 105 12.17 -0.24 -3.48
CA VAL A 105 10.71 -0.32 -3.63
C VAL A 105 10.14 0.93 -4.29
N ALA A 106 10.71 2.11 -4.03
CA ALA A 106 10.21 3.37 -4.60
C ALA A 106 10.28 3.40 -6.13
N VAL A 107 11.36 2.85 -6.71
CA VAL A 107 11.54 2.77 -8.16
C VAL A 107 10.70 1.65 -8.75
N THR A 108 10.72 0.47 -8.14
CA THR A 108 10.18 -0.75 -8.75
C THR A 108 8.71 -0.99 -8.46
N LYS A 109 8.21 -0.45 -7.35
CA LYS A 109 6.83 -0.50 -6.88
C LYS A 109 6.38 0.87 -6.34
N PRO A 110 6.28 1.91 -7.19
CA PRO A 110 5.91 3.26 -6.76
C PRO A 110 4.59 3.33 -5.98
N VAL A 111 3.66 2.39 -6.23
CA VAL A 111 2.39 2.28 -5.48
C VAL A 111 2.60 1.98 -3.99
N TYR A 112 3.59 1.15 -3.64
CA TYR A 112 3.88 0.84 -2.23
C TYR A 112 4.58 2.01 -1.54
N ALA A 113 5.48 2.72 -2.23
CA ALA A 113 6.06 3.95 -1.71
C ALA A 113 4.98 5.04 -1.48
N ALA A 114 4.05 5.17 -2.42
CA ALA A 114 2.90 6.06 -2.29
C ALA A 114 2.02 5.68 -1.08
N GLN A 115 1.78 4.39 -0.85
CA GLN A 115 1.04 3.89 0.30
C GLN A 115 1.73 4.26 1.61
N MET A 116 3.03 3.93 1.76
CA MET A 116 3.80 4.23 2.98
C MET A 116 3.85 5.73 3.27
N ALA A 117 4.15 6.55 2.26
CA ALA A 117 4.18 8.01 2.41
C ALA A 117 2.81 8.56 2.84
N THR A 118 1.72 8.10 2.22
CA THR A 118 0.36 8.50 2.59
C THR A 118 0.04 8.11 4.04
N TYR A 119 0.43 6.90 4.45
CA TYR A 119 0.19 6.41 5.81
C TYR A 119 0.98 7.21 6.82
N GLN A 120 2.27 7.45 6.63
CA GLN A 120 3.06 8.28 7.54
C GLN A 120 2.47 9.69 7.69
N ALA A 121 2.05 10.32 6.59
CA ALA A 121 1.44 11.65 6.64
C ALA A 121 0.14 11.67 7.46
N TYR A 122 -0.78 10.74 7.24
CA TYR A 122 -2.06 10.71 7.95
C TYR A 122 -1.99 10.12 9.35
N MET A 123 -0.93 9.38 9.67
CA MET A 123 -0.73 8.80 11.00
C MET A 123 -0.05 9.74 11.99
N GLU A 124 0.62 10.81 11.54
CA GLU A 124 1.37 11.74 12.41
C GLU A 124 0.56 12.26 13.59
N GLY A 125 -0.71 12.61 13.38
CA GLY A 125 -1.59 13.08 14.46
C GLY A 125 -1.97 12.03 15.51
N SER A 126 -1.69 10.74 15.24
CA SER A 126 -1.98 9.63 16.16
C SER A 126 -0.77 8.81 16.58
N VAL A 127 0.35 8.96 15.87
CA VAL A 127 1.65 8.36 16.15
C VAL A 127 2.69 9.45 15.90
N GLU A 128 2.95 10.24 16.94
CA GLU A 128 3.83 11.40 16.84
C GLU A 128 5.24 11.00 16.37
N GLY A 129 5.76 11.70 15.36
CA GLY A 129 7.08 11.47 14.82
C GLY A 129 7.19 10.35 13.80
N ILE A 130 6.09 9.68 13.43
CA ILE A 130 6.12 8.64 12.39
C ILE A 130 6.58 9.19 11.03
N SER A 131 6.29 10.47 10.72
CA SER A 131 6.75 11.14 9.49
C SER A 131 8.19 11.68 9.58
N ARG A 132 8.81 11.64 10.77
CA ARG A 132 10.23 12.02 10.97
C ARG A 132 11.20 10.86 10.80
N ASN A 133 10.69 9.63 10.72
CA ASN A 133 11.46 8.40 10.60
C ASN A 133 11.18 7.70 9.27
N PRO A 134 12.09 6.84 8.77
CA PRO A 134 11.80 6.00 7.63
C PRO A 134 10.77 4.92 7.96
N ALA A 135 10.04 4.46 6.96
CA ALA A 135 9.27 3.21 7.02
C ALA A 135 10.20 2.01 6.82
N LEU A 136 9.96 0.90 7.52
CA LEU A 136 10.58 -0.39 7.24
C LEU A 136 9.72 -1.17 6.25
N PHE A 137 10.16 -1.26 5.01
CA PHE A 137 9.55 -2.12 4.00
C PHE A 137 10.16 -3.51 4.06
N THR A 138 9.33 -4.55 4.16
CA THR A 138 9.75 -5.96 4.14
C THR A 138 9.20 -6.66 2.91
N ALA A 139 10.08 -7.30 2.14
CA ALA A 139 9.73 -8.12 0.98
C ALA A 139 10.11 -9.58 1.22
N ILE A 140 9.12 -10.47 1.15
CA ILE A 140 9.32 -11.92 1.19
C ILE A 140 9.22 -12.47 -0.23
N ASN A 141 10.26 -13.18 -0.68
CA ASN A 141 10.26 -13.88 -1.95
C ASN A 141 9.38 -15.13 -1.86
N LYS A 142 8.32 -15.21 -2.66
CA LYS A 142 7.41 -16.37 -2.64
C LYS A 142 8.04 -17.66 -3.16
N ASP A 143 9.10 -17.54 -3.96
CA ASP A 143 9.75 -18.67 -4.63
C ASP A 143 10.89 -19.23 -3.77
N THR A 144 11.61 -18.39 -3.03
CA THR A 144 12.82 -18.78 -2.25
C THR A 144 12.69 -18.60 -0.74
N GLN A 145 11.65 -17.90 -0.27
CA GLN A 145 11.45 -17.47 1.12
C GLN A 145 12.54 -16.53 1.66
N GLU A 146 13.38 -15.98 0.80
CA GLU A 146 14.34 -14.95 1.19
C GLU A 146 13.63 -13.67 1.63
N LEU A 147 14.21 -13.05 2.67
CA LEU A 147 13.74 -11.79 3.23
C LEU A 147 14.62 -10.65 2.73
N TRP A 148 13.99 -9.54 2.40
CA TRP A 148 14.68 -8.29 2.13
C TRP A 148 14.00 -7.15 2.88
N PHE A 149 14.83 -6.24 3.42
CA PHE A 149 14.40 -5.12 4.23
C PHE A 149 14.96 -3.82 3.63
N GLU A 150 14.13 -2.79 3.56
CA GLU A 150 14.51 -1.47 3.06
C GLU A 150 13.98 -0.40 4.00
N LEU A 151 14.83 0.56 4.37
CA LEU A 151 14.41 1.80 5.02
C LEU A 151 14.00 2.79 3.94
N VAL A 152 12.70 3.12 3.91
CA VAL A 152 12.13 4.03 2.93
C VAL A 152 11.90 5.39 3.61
N PRO A 153 12.64 6.44 3.23
CA PRO A 153 12.45 7.77 3.81
C PRO A 153 11.02 8.29 3.57
N PHE A 154 10.51 9.07 4.52
CA PHE A 154 9.24 9.75 4.34
C PHE A 154 9.30 10.74 3.17
N ASP A 155 8.32 10.67 2.27
CA ASP A 155 8.18 11.58 1.13
C ASP A 155 6.87 12.38 1.26
N ALA A 156 6.98 13.57 1.86
CA ALA A 156 5.84 14.48 2.04
C ALA A 156 5.23 14.94 0.71
N GLY A 157 6.06 15.14 -0.32
CA GLY A 157 5.59 15.56 -1.64
C GLY A 157 4.76 14.48 -2.32
N LEU A 158 5.19 13.22 -2.22
CA LEU A 158 4.44 12.07 -2.70
C LEU A 158 3.13 11.90 -1.94
N ALA A 159 3.15 12.01 -0.60
CA ALA A 159 1.95 11.92 0.23
C ALA A 159 0.91 13.00 -0.16
N GLN A 160 1.33 14.25 -0.31
CA GLN A 160 0.46 15.34 -0.75
C GLN A 160 -0.11 15.08 -2.14
N LYS A 161 0.74 14.71 -3.10
CA LYS A 161 0.31 14.41 -4.48
C LYS A 161 -0.74 13.29 -4.52
N MET A 162 -0.58 12.25 -3.71
CA MET A 162 -1.56 11.16 -3.67
C MET A 162 -2.87 11.58 -3.00
N SER A 163 -2.78 12.41 -1.96
CA SER A 163 -3.93 13.01 -1.28
C SER A 163 -4.75 13.89 -2.25
N ASP A 164 -4.09 14.75 -3.02
CA ASP A 164 -4.74 15.61 -4.02
C ASP A 164 -5.43 14.78 -5.12
N ARG A 165 -4.80 13.68 -5.56
CA ARG A 165 -5.40 12.75 -6.52
C ARG A 165 -6.66 12.10 -5.96
N ALA A 166 -6.65 11.69 -4.68
CA ALA A 166 -7.82 11.11 -4.03
C ALA A 166 -8.97 12.13 -3.94
N VAL A 167 -8.68 13.37 -3.52
CA VAL A 167 -9.65 14.46 -3.48
C VAL A 167 -10.25 14.74 -4.87
N ARG A 168 -9.42 14.77 -5.91
CA ARG A 168 -9.89 14.95 -7.29
C ARG A 168 -10.84 13.85 -7.74
N VAL A 169 -10.57 12.59 -7.39
CA VAL A 169 -11.47 11.45 -7.70
C VAL A 169 -12.81 11.62 -6.99
N ILE A 170 -12.79 12.01 -5.71
CA ILE A 170 -13.99 12.23 -4.91
C ILE A 170 -14.84 13.35 -5.53
N GLN A 171 -14.24 14.52 -5.74
CA GLN A 171 -14.93 15.70 -6.25
C GLN A 171 -15.52 15.46 -7.64
N ALA A 172 -14.74 14.88 -8.56
CA ALA A 172 -15.24 14.58 -9.91
C ALA A 172 -16.42 13.60 -9.86
N THR A 173 -16.34 12.56 -9.04
CA THR A 173 -17.43 11.59 -8.89
C THR A 173 -18.69 12.24 -8.33
N GLU A 174 -18.56 13.10 -7.33
CA GLU A 174 -19.69 13.83 -6.73
C GLU A 174 -20.33 14.83 -7.69
N ALA A 175 -19.54 15.42 -8.59
CA ALA A 175 -20.02 16.28 -9.66
C ALA A 175 -20.66 15.51 -10.83
N GLY A 176 -20.63 14.17 -10.83
CA GLY A 176 -21.05 13.35 -11.97
C GLY A 176 -20.09 13.44 -13.16
N GLU A 177 -18.88 13.93 -12.95
CA GLU A 177 -17.85 14.09 -13.97
C GLU A 177 -16.97 12.85 -14.07
N LEU A 178 -16.81 12.32 -15.29
CA LEU A 178 -15.86 11.26 -15.55
C LEU A 178 -14.46 11.85 -15.79
N LEU A 179 -13.48 11.42 -15.00
CA LEU A 179 -12.09 11.83 -15.18
C LEU A 179 -11.54 11.33 -16.53
N PRO A 180 -10.57 12.06 -17.12
CA PRO A 180 -9.93 11.64 -18.35
C PRO A 180 -9.35 10.22 -18.25
N ARG A 181 -9.39 9.48 -19.36
CA ARG A 181 -8.77 8.16 -19.45
C ARG A 181 -7.26 8.27 -19.21
N GLY A 182 -6.68 7.23 -18.61
CA GLY A 182 -5.24 7.16 -18.40
C GLY A 182 -4.42 6.96 -19.67
N PHE A 183 -5.05 6.53 -20.76
CA PHE A 183 -4.40 6.19 -22.04
C PHE A 183 -5.25 6.67 -23.22
N ALA A 184 -4.57 6.98 -24.33
CA ALA A 184 -5.21 7.47 -25.56
C ALA A 184 -5.92 6.36 -26.37
N GLU A 185 -5.52 5.10 -26.19
CA GLU A 185 -6.03 3.98 -26.99
C GLU A 185 -6.48 2.79 -26.12
N ALA A 186 -7.54 2.10 -26.58
CA ALA A 186 -8.06 0.90 -25.93
C ALA A 186 -7.09 -0.30 -25.96
N SER A 187 -6.18 -0.31 -26.93
CA SER A 187 -5.17 -1.34 -27.16
C SER A 187 -4.01 -1.32 -26.16
N HIS A 188 -3.87 -0.24 -25.37
CA HIS A 188 -2.79 -0.06 -24.41
C HIS A 188 -2.69 -1.26 -23.45
N PHE A 189 -1.47 -1.70 -23.12
CA PHE A 189 -1.30 -2.98 -22.45
C PHE A 189 -1.95 -3.03 -21.05
N GLU A 190 -1.92 -1.95 -20.24
CA GLU A 190 -2.67 -1.92 -18.97
C GLU A 190 -4.19 -1.96 -19.17
N CYS A 191 -4.72 -1.45 -20.29
CA CYS A 191 -6.16 -1.57 -20.58
C CYS A 191 -6.57 -3.04 -20.68
N LYS A 192 -5.69 -3.94 -21.12
CA LYS A 192 -5.97 -5.39 -21.19
C LYS A 192 -6.20 -6.03 -19.82
N PHE A 193 -5.64 -5.44 -18.77
CA PHE A 193 -5.76 -5.91 -17.39
C PHE A 193 -6.72 -5.08 -16.53
N CYS A 194 -7.26 -4.00 -17.08
CA CYS A 194 -8.22 -3.14 -16.39
C CYS A 194 -9.59 -3.85 -16.26
N SER A 195 -10.14 -3.90 -15.05
CA SER A 195 -11.45 -4.51 -14.78
C SER A 195 -12.65 -3.70 -15.29
N TYR A 196 -12.41 -2.52 -15.87
CA TYR A 196 -13.44 -1.60 -16.36
C TYR A 196 -13.16 -1.16 -17.80
N ALA A 197 -12.35 -1.91 -18.56
CA ALA A 197 -11.93 -1.53 -19.90
C ALA A 197 -13.11 -1.44 -20.86
N GLN A 198 -14.03 -2.41 -20.83
CA GLN A 198 -15.21 -2.41 -21.69
C GLN A 198 -16.11 -1.22 -21.36
N ARG A 199 -16.40 -0.96 -20.09
CA ARG A 199 -17.12 0.24 -19.63
C ARG A 199 -16.43 1.53 -20.08
N CYS A 200 -15.13 1.65 -19.84
CA CYS A 200 -14.33 2.84 -20.14
C CYS A 200 -14.31 3.21 -21.63
N TRP A 201 -14.26 2.21 -22.51
CA TRP A 201 -14.15 2.41 -23.97
C TRP A 201 -15.48 2.24 -24.71
N GLY A 202 -16.43 1.49 -24.14
CA GLY A 202 -17.74 1.20 -24.72
C GLY A 202 -18.85 2.17 -24.33
N GLY A 203 -18.63 3.03 -23.32
CA GLY A 203 -19.59 4.08 -22.94
C GLY A 203 -20.85 3.58 -22.22
N VAL A 204 -20.79 2.38 -21.61
CA VAL A 204 -21.92 1.74 -20.90
C VAL A 204 -21.58 1.43 -19.46
#